data_AF-F0NR25-F1
#
_entry.id   AF-F0NR25-F1
#
_cell.length_a   1.000
_cell.length_b   1.000
_cell.length_c   1.000
_cell.angle_alpha   90.00
_cell.angle_beta   90.00
_cell.angle_gamma   90.00
#
_symmetry.space_group_name_H-M   'P 1'
#
loop_
_entity.id
_entity.type
_entity.pdbx_description
1 polymer ?
#
loop_
_entity_poly.entity_id
_entity_poly.type
_entity_poly.pdbx_seq_one_letter_code
_entity_poly.pdbx_strand_id
1 'polypeptide(L)'
;MSQDLHFNEVFVSLWQNKLTRYEIARVISARALQLAMGAPALIDINNISLTDVISIAEEEFKRGVLPITIRRRLPNGKIILLSLRKS
;
A
#
# COMPACT_ATOMS: atom_id res chain seq x y z
N MET A 1 3.06 -4.54 -35.59
CA MET A 1 4.15 -3.92 -34.80
C MET A 1 3.70 -2.67 -34.04
N SER A 2 2.83 -1.79 -34.58
CA SER A 2 2.36 -0.59 -33.85
C SER A 2 1.10 -0.82 -32.99
N GLN A 3 0.30 -1.84 -33.24
CA GLN A 3 -0.94 -2.10 -32.47
C GLN A 3 -0.72 -2.97 -31.21
N ASP A 4 0.38 -3.72 -31.15
CA ASP A 4 0.60 -4.74 -30.11
C ASP A 4 0.99 -4.15 -28.74
N LEU A 5 1.61 -2.96 -28.73
CA LEU A 5 2.04 -2.28 -27.50
C LEU A 5 0.92 -1.46 -26.86
N HIS A 6 -0.16 -1.17 -27.59
CA HIS A 6 -1.26 -0.33 -27.13
C HIS A 6 -1.95 -0.93 -25.89
N PHE A 7 -2.15 -2.25 -25.84
CA PHE A 7 -2.76 -2.91 -24.68
C PHE A 7 -1.93 -2.73 -23.41
N ASN A 8 -0.60 -2.92 -23.49
CA ASN A 8 0.28 -2.83 -22.32
C ASN A 8 0.33 -1.41 -21.76
N GLU A 9 0.34 -0.39 -22.63
CA GLU A 9 0.31 1.01 -22.23
C GLU A 9 -1.01 1.38 -21.54
N VAL A 10 -2.14 0.97 -22.14
CA VAL A 10 -3.47 1.17 -21.54
C VAL A 10 -3.59 0.43 -20.22
N PHE A 11 -3.10 -0.81 -20.15
CA PHE A 11 -3.11 -1.59 -18.91
C PHE A 11 -2.32 -0.91 -17.80
N VAL A 12 -1.08 -0.49 -18.07
CA VAL A 12 -0.26 0.21 -17.07
C VAL A 12 -0.95 1.50 -16.59
N SER A 13 -1.55 2.27 -17.51
CA SER A 13 -2.31 3.48 -17.19
C SER A 13 -3.52 3.19 -16.30
N LEU A 14 -4.33 2.17 -16.62
CA LEU A 14 -5.52 1.79 -15.85
C LEU A 14 -5.19 1.38 -14.41
N TRP A 15 -4.07 0.67 -14.23
CA TRP A 15 -3.65 0.17 -12.93
C TRP A 15 -2.81 1.16 -12.11
N GLN A 16 -2.45 2.31 -12.68
CA GLN A 16 -1.59 3.30 -12.02
C GLN A 16 -2.20 3.84 -10.72
N ASN A 17 -3.52 4.04 -10.68
CA ASN A 17 -4.20 4.69 -9.55
C ASN A 17 -4.77 3.71 -8.52
N LYS A 18 -4.61 2.40 -8.71
CA LYS A 18 -5.20 1.37 -7.84
C LYS A 18 -4.14 0.44 -7.27
N LEU A 19 -4.33 0.05 -6.03
CA LEU A 19 -3.52 -0.96 -5.36
C LEU A 19 -4.06 -2.36 -5.65
N THR A 20 -3.17 -3.32 -5.83
CA THR A 20 -3.52 -4.73 -5.96
C THR A 20 -3.79 -5.32 -4.57
N ARG A 21 -4.58 -6.40 -4.50
CA ARG A 21 -4.82 -7.12 -3.24
C ARG A 21 -3.54 -7.58 -2.54
N TYR A 22 -2.50 -7.91 -3.33
CA TYR A 22 -1.21 -8.35 -2.81
C TYR A 22 -0.41 -7.19 -2.20
N GLU A 23 -0.44 -6.01 -2.81
CA GLU A 23 0.19 -4.82 -2.26
C GLU A 23 -0.48 -4.40 -0.96
N ILE A 24 -1.81 -4.41 -0.92
CA ILE A 24 -2.59 -4.11 0.30
C ILE A 24 -2.21 -5.09 1.42
N ALA A 25 -2.27 -6.40 1.15
CA ALA A 25 -1.91 -7.43 2.11
C ALA A 25 -0.46 -7.24 2.61
N ARG A 26 0.49 -6.96 1.70
CA ARG A 26 1.90 -6.79 2.06
C ARG A 26 2.13 -5.60 2.99
N VAL A 27 1.46 -4.49 2.73
CA VAL A 27 1.54 -3.28 3.56
C VAL A 27 0.97 -3.55 4.95
N ILE A 28 -0.20 -4.17 5.03
CA ILE A 28 -0.83 -4.53 6.32
C ILE A 28 0.07 -5.48 7.10
N SER A 29 0.62 -6.53 6.47
CA SER A 29 1.54 -7.45 7.15
C SER A 29 2.80 -6.77 7.65
N ALA A 30 3.40 -5.88 6.85
CA ALA A 30 4.59 -5.14 7.25
C ALA A 30 4.30 -4.20 8.43
N ARG A 31 3.15 -3.51 8.40
CA ARG A 31 2.77 -2.61 9.49
C ARG A 31 2.38 -3.36 10.76
N ALA A 32 1.64 -4.46 10.64
CA ALA A 32 1.33 -5.33 11.76
C ALA A 32 2.62 -5.84 12.43
N LEU A 33 3.63 -6.25 11.66
CA LEU A 33 4.93 -6.63 12.22
C LEU A 33 5.59 -5.48 13.00
N GLN A 34 5.58 -4.26 12.47
CA GLN A 34 6.14 -3.09 13.16
C GLN A 34 5.46 -2.87 14.52
N LEU A 35 4.13 -2.91 14.55
CA LEU A 35 3.34 -2.75 15.77
C LEU A 35 3.61 -3.89 16.78
N ALA A 36 3.75 -5.14 16.31
CA ALA A 36 4.11 -6.28 17.15
C ALA A 36 5.52 -6.13 17.78
N MET A 37 6.42 -5.42 17.10
CA MET A 37 7.76 -5.08 17.60
C MET A 37 7.77 -3.86 18.53
N GLY A 38 6.60 -3.31 18.88
CA GLY A 38 6.47 -2.17 19.79
C GLY A 38 6.61 -0.80 19.13
N ALA A 39 6.50 -0.71 17.80
CA ALA A 39 6.44 0.59 17.13
C ALA A 39 5.16 1.36 17.52
N PRO A 40 5.21 2.70 17.64
CA PRO A 40 4.04 3.49 17.98
C PRO A 40 2.99 3.46 16.86
N ALA A 41 1.72 3.35 17.26
CA ALA A 41 0.60 3.56 16.35
C ALA A 41 0.46 5.05 16.02
N LEU A 42 0.07 5.34 14.78
CA LEU A 42 -0.15 6.70 14.26
C LEU A 42 -1.59 7.18 14.44
N ILE A 43 -2.45 6.37 15.04
CA ILE A 43 -3.87 6.65 15.27
C ILE A 43 -4.19 6.56 16.76
N ASP A 44 -5.22 7.28 17.19
CA ASP A 44 -5.69 7.24 18.58
C ASP A 44 -6.30 5.87 18.91
N ILE A 45 -5.57 5.10 19.73
CA ILE A 45 -5.92 3.73 20.14
C ILE A 45 -7.04 3.74 21.22
N ASN A 46 -7.27 4.89 21.87
CA ASN A 46 -8.16 5.01 23.04
C ASN A 46 -9.62 4.60 22.78
N ASN A 47 -10.08 4.71 21.53
CA ASN A 47 -11.46 4.38 21.16
C ASN A 47 -11.62 2.95 20.63
N ILE A 48 -10.54 2.19 20.64
CA ILE A 48 -10.45 0.98 19.85
C ILE A 48 -10.01 -0.16 20.76
N SER A 49 -10.97 -0.96 21.20
CA SER A 49 -10.74 -2.25 21.89
C SER A 49 -10.14 -3.29 20.93
N LEU A 50 -9.12 -2.91 20.15
CA LEU A 50 -8.36 -3.82 19.30
C LEU A 50 -7.14 -4.27 20.08
N THR A 51 -7.26 -5.41 20.73
CA THR A 51 -6.12 -6.21 21.17
C THR A 51 -5.24 -6.65 19.99
N ASP A 52 -5.80 -6.62 18.78
CA ASP A 52 -5.22 -7.28 17.62
C ASP A 52 -4.46 -6.28 16.74
N VAL A 53 -3.15 -6.48 16.70
CA VAL A 53 -2.17 -5.69 15.95
C VAL A 53 -2.53 -5.54 14.46
N ILE A 54 -3.17 -6.55 13.88
CA ILE A 54 -3.57 -6.56 12.47
C ILE A 54 -4.64 -5.52 12.21
N SER A 55 -5.66 -5.45 13.07
CA SER A 55 -6.77 -4.53 12.89
C SER A 55 -6.33 -3.06 13.05
N ILE A 56 -5.34 -2.79 13.90
CA ILE A 56 -4.72 -1.46 14.00
C ILE A 56 -4.04 -1.09 12.67
N ALA A 57 -3.25 -2.00 12.09
CA ALA A 57 -2.60 -1.78 10.81
C ALA A 57 -3.60 -1.55 9.66
N GLU A 58 -4.74 -2.24 9.67
CA GLU A 58 -5.83 -2.02 8.71
C GLU A 58 -6.45 -0.64 8.83
N GLU A 59 -6.71 -0.16 10.06
CA GLU A 59 -7.26 1.18 10.29
C GLU A 59 -6.27 2.28 9.88
N GLU A 60 -4.98 2.12 10.19
CA GLU A 60 -3.95 3.06 9.72
C GLU A 60 -3.83 3.09 8.19
N PHE A 61 -3.97 1.93 7.54
CA PHE A 61 -3.99 1.84 6.09
C PHE A 61 -5.22 2.54 5.50
N LYS A 62 -6.42 2.33 6.05
CA LYS A 62 -7.66 2.99 5.61
C LYS A 62 -7.58 4.51 5.73
N ARG A 63 -6.99 5.01 6.82
CA ARG A 63 -6.77 6.45 7.02
C ARG A 63 -5.66 7.02 6.11
N GLY A 64 -4.85 6.17 5.48
CA GLY A 64 -3.77 6.62 4.59
C GLY A 64 -2.68 7.40 5.32
N VAL A 65 -2.40 7.05 6.59
CA VAL A 65 -1.38 7.72 7.41
C VAL A 65 -0.02 7.01 7.35
N LEU A 66 0.03 5.81 6.77
CA LEU A 66 1.24 4.99 6.73
C LEU A 66 2.33 5.64 5.86
N PRO A 67 3.55 5.87 6.40
CA PRO A 67 4.67 6.40 5.64
C PRO A 67 5.36 5.29 4.81
N ILE A 68 4.58 4.58 3.99
CA ILE A 68 5.04 3.47 3.15
C ILE A 68 4.80 3.84 1.69
N THR A 69 5.84 3.68 0.86
CA THR A 69 5.77 3.88 -0.59
C THR A 69 5.98 2.54 -1.30
N ILE A 70 5.05 2.18 -2.17
CA ILE A 70 5.15 0.97 -2.99
C ILE A 70 5.90 1.30 -4.27
N ARG A 71 6.90 0.47 -4.59
CA ARG A 71 7.70 0.59 -5.80
C ARG A 71 7.38 -0.53 -6.78
N ARG A 72 6.74 -0.20 -7.90
CA ARG A 72 6.48 -1.12 -9.01
C ARG A 72 7.62 -1.03 -10.02
N ARG A 73 8.29 -2.14 -10.30
CA ARG A 73 9.30 -2.26 -11.36
C ARG A 73 8.62 -2.86 -12.60
N LEU A 74 8.53 -2.09 -13.67
CA LEU A 74 7.95 -2.55 -14.93
C LEU A 74 9.02 -3.32 -15.74
N PRO A 75 8.61 -4.26 -16.62
CA PRO A 75 9.53 -4.96 -17.52
C PRO A 75 10.36 -4.03 -18.40
N ASN A 76 9.84 -2.84 -18.71
CA ASN A 76 10.51 -1.82 -19.50
C ASN A 76 11.59 -1.03 -18.71
N GLY A 77 11.93 -1.45 -17.49
CA GLY A 77 12.90 -0.79 -16.60
C GLY A 77 12.37 0.45 -15.87
N LYS A 78 11.18 0.95 -16.24
CA LYS A 78 10.52 2.08 -15.57
C LYS A 78 10.08 1.70 -14.14
N ILE A 79 10.11 2.69 -13.25
CA ILE A 79 9.71 2.55 -11.85
C ILE A 79 8.51 3.46 -11.59
N ILE A 80 7.43 2.90 -11.05
CA ILE A 80 6.28 3.67 -10.55
C ILE A 80 6.30 3.66 -9.03
N LEU A 81 6.16 4.84 -8.43
CA LEU A 81 6.11 5.01 -6.97
C LEU A 81 4.68 5.38 -6.57
N LEU A 82 4.10 4.60 -5.67
CA LEU A 82 2.78 4.84 -5.10
C LEU A 82 2.93 5.16 -3.61
N SER A 83 2.78 6.43 -3.26
CA SER A 83 2.75 6.86 -1.86
C SER A 83 1.40 6.51 -1.24
N LEU A 84 1.40 5.84 -0.10
CA LEU A 84 0.17 5.57 0.66
C LEU A 84 -0.24 6.71 1.58
N ARG A 85 0.71 7.59 1.90
CA ARG A 85 0.44 8.76 2.72
C ARG A 85 -0.32 9.79 1.88
N LYS A 86 -1.55 10.10 2.29
CA LYS A 86 -2.30 11.23 1.73
C LYS A 86 -1.83 12.50 2.45
N SER A 87 -1.24 13.42 1.69
CA SER A 87 -0.90 14.76 2.19
C SER A 87 -2.11 15.67 2.20
#